data_AF-A0A8H2WW91-F1
#
_entry.id   AF-A0A8H2WW91-F1
#
_cell.length_a   1.000
_cell.length_b   1.000
_cell.length_c   1.000
_cell.angle_alpha   90.00
_cell.angle_beta   90.00
_cell.angle_gamma   90.00
#
_symmetry.space_group_name_H-M   'P 1'
#
loop_
_entity.id
_entity.type
_entity.pdbx_description
1 polymer ?
#
loop_
_entity_poly.entity_id
_entity_poly.type
_entity_poly.pdbx_seq_one_letter_code
_entity_poly.pdbx_strand_id
1 'polypeptide(L)'
;PGMGAPLQSVALVARTLALLYNKPLVGVNHCVGHIEMGRHITGASNPIVLYVSGGNTQVIAYSQQRYRIFGETLDIAVGNMLDRFARVISLSNDPSPGYNIEQTAKRGKRLVPLPYTTKGMDVSLSGLLTSTEAYTLDKRFRKDGEYSEDEDVITPADLCFSLQETVFAMLVEITERAMAHVGSKEVLIVGGVGCNERLQEMMGIMAKERGGSVFATDERFCIDNGIMIAQAGLLSYRMGHETPLEKTSCTQRFRTDEVLVAWRA
;
A
#
# COMPACT_ATOMS: atom_id res chain seq x y z
N PRO A 1 -5.74 -5.90 -11.07
CA PRO A 1 -6.87 -4.98 -10.82
C PRO A 1 -6.45 -3.55 -11.20
N GLY A 2 -7.39 -2.60 -11.28
CA GLY A 2 -7.06 -1.21 -11.61
C GLY A 2 -8.21 -0.46 -12.30
N MET A 3 -7.96 0.80 -12.65
CA MET A 3 -8.92 1.64 -13.36
C MET A 3 -9.18 1.12 -14.78
N GLY A 4 -10.44 1.03 -15.18
CA GLY A 4 -10.84 0.44 -16.46
C GLY A 4 -10.17 1.07 -17.69
N ALA A 5 -10.23 2.39 -17.85
CA ALA A 5 -9.69 3.06 -19.03
C ALA A 5 -8.16 2.88 -19.19
N PRO A 6 -7.32 3.14 -18.16
CA PRO A 6 -5.89 2.85 -18.22
C PRO A 6 -5.57 1.38 -18.53
N LEU A 7 -6.30 0.43 -17.94
CA LEU A 7 -6.11 -0.99 -18.21
C LEU A 7 -6.34 -1.33 -19.69
N GLN A 8 -7.40 -0.78 -20.30
CA GLN A 8 -7.70 -0.99 -21.72
C GLN A 8 -6.60 -0.41 -22.62
N SER A 9 -6.10 0.78 -22.31
CA SER A 9 -4.99 1.40 -23.05
C SER A 9 -3.73 0.52 -23.00
N VAL A 10 -3.36 0.02 -21.82
CA VAL A 10 -2.18 -0.85 -21.63
C VAL A 10 -2.36 -2.17 -22.37
N ALA A 11 -3.53 -2.82 -22.28
CA ALA A 11 -3.78 -4.08 -22.96
C ALA A 11 -3.74 -3.92 -24.48
N LEU A 12 -4.27 -2.82 -25.02
CA LEU A 12 -4.18 -2.52 -26.46
C LEU A 12 -2.72 -2.45 -26.90
N VAL A 13 -1.90 -1.64 -26.22
CA VAL A 13 -0.47 -1.49 -26.54
C VAL A 13 0.28 -2.82 -26.42
N ALA A 14 0.04 -3.58 -25.34
CA ALA A 14 0.69 -4.87 -25.11
C ALA A 14 0.36 -5.89 -26.23
N ARG A 15 -0.91 -5.95 -26.67
CA ARG A 15 -1.32 -6.79 -27.81
C ARG A 15 -0.66 -6.36 -29.11
N THR A 16 -0.62 -5.06 -29.38
CA THR A 16 0.05 -4.50 -30.57
C THR A 16 1.52 -4.87 -30.61
N LEU A 17 2.24 -4.73 -29.48
CA LEU A 17 3.65 -5.10 -29.39
C LEU A 17 3.87 -6.62 -29.56
N ALA A 18 3.03 -7.45 -28.93
CA ALA A 18 3.12 -8.90 -29.08
C ALA A 18 2.95 -9.35 -30.54
N LEU A 19 1.97 -8.77 -31.25
CA LEU A 19 1.72 -9.02 -32.67
C LEU A 19 2.86 -8.50 -33.55
N LEU A 20 3.33 -7.27 -33.32
CA LEU A 20 4.38 -6.64 -34.13
C LEU A 20 5.71 -7.41 -34.07
N TYR A 21 6.07 -7.89 -32.89
CA TYR A 21 7.35 -8.58 -32.66
C TYR A 21 7.24 -10.11 -32.71
N ASN A 22 6.05 -10.65 -32.97
CA ASN A 22 5.76 -12.09 -32.93
C ASN A 22 6.28 -12.73 -31.64
N LYS A 23 5.91 -12.16 -30.49
CA LYS A 23 6.30 -12.62 -29.15
C LYS A 23 5.09 -13.07 -28.34
N PRO A 24 5.26 -14.08 -27.46
CA PRO A 24 4.19 -14.51 -26.57
C PRO A 24 3.80 -13.38 -25.61
N LEU A 25 2.53 -13.38 -25.21
CA LEU A 25 1.96 -12.40 -24.29
C LEU A 25 1.54 -13.10 -22.99
N VAL A 26 1.78 -12.45 -21.86
CA VAL A 26 1.42 -12.98 -20.54
C VAL A 26 0.64 -11.91 -19.78
N GLY A 27 -0.59 -12.25 -19.39
CA GLY A 27 -1.40 -11.44 -18.49
C GLY A 27 -0.89 -11.56 -17.06
N VAL A 28 -0.71 -10.43 -16.38
CA VAL A 28 -0.12 -10.38 -15.04
C VAL A 28 -1.07 -9.71 -14.07
N ASN A 29 -1.21 -10.28 -12.87
CA ASN A 29 -1.89 -9.61 -11.77
C ASN A 29 -0.96 -8.55 -11.16
N HIS A 30 -1.41 -7.31 -11.18
CA HIS A 30 -0.67 -6.15 -10.67
C HIS A 30 -0.19 -6.33 -9.21
N CYS A 31 -1.03 -6.85 -8.30
CA CYS A 31 -0.66 -7.05 -6.90
C CYS A 31 0.44 -8.12 -6.76
N VAL A 32 0.37 -9.19 -7.55
CA VAL A 32 1.43 -10.21 -7.60
C VAL A 32 2.73 -9.63 -8.14
N GLY A 33 2.67 -8.70 -9.10
CA GLY A 33 3.83 -7.95 -9.58
C GLY A 33 4.59 -7.25 -8.46
N HIS A 34 3.88 -6.47 -7.64
CA HIS A 34 4.44 -5.79 -6.45
C HIS A 34 5.12 -6.78 -5.51
N ILE A 35 4.44 -7.88 -5.17
CA ILE A 35 4.96 -8.89 -4.23
C ILE A 35 6.22 -9.56 -4.77
N GLU A 36 6.19 -10.06 -6.01
CA GLU A 36 7.31 -10.82 -6.56
C GLU A 36 8.52 -9.94 -6.84
N MET A 37 8.31 -8.68 -7.25
CA MET A 37 9.40 -7.72 -7.35
C MET A 37 10.02 -7.45 -5.99
N GLY A 38 9.20 -7.13 -4.98
CA GLY A 38 9.66 -6.89 -3.61
C GLY A 38 10.46 -8.06 -3.05
N ARG A 39 9.99 -9.30 -3.23
CA ARG A 39 10.73 -10.50 -2.83
C ARG A 39 12.05 -10.66 -3.58
N HIS A 40 12.05 -10.43 -4.90
CA HIS A 40 13.24 -10.61 -5.72
C HIS A 40 14.38 -9.66 -5.30
N ILE A 41 14.07 -8.39 -5.03
CA ILE A 41 15.09 -7.38 -4.71
C ILE A 41 15.53 -7.43 -3.24
N THR A 42 14.64 -7.80 -2.32
CA THR A 42 14.94 -7.84 -0.88
C THR A 42 15.47 -9.19 -0.41
N GLY A 43 15.28 -10.25 -1.20
CA GLY A 43 15.60 -11.61 -0.80
C GLY A 43 14.60 -12.23 0.19
N ALA A 44 13.46 -11.57 0.45
CA ALA A 44 12.44 -12.08 1.35
C ALA A 44 11.88 -13.43 0.86
N SER A 45 11.96 -14.45 1.72
CA SER A 45 11.61 -15.81 1.34
C SER A 45 10.10 -16.03 1.39
N ASN A 46 9.50 -15.90 2.58
CA ASN A 46 8.07 -16.10 2.80
C ASN A 46 7.45 -15.04 3.74
N PRO A 47 7.46 -13.77 3.32
CA PRO A 47 6.97 -12.67 4.15
C PRO A 47 5.45 -12.60 4.23
N ILE A 48 4.96 -12.04 5.32
CA ILE A 48 3.67 -11.35 5.33
C ILE A 48 3.84 -10.06 4.54
N VAL A 49 3.02 -9.87 3.52
CA VAL A 49 3.08 -8.68 2.67
C VAL A 49 2.04 -7.68 3.15
N LEU A 50 2.48 -6.49 3.55
CA LEU A 50 1.62 -5.33 3.67
C LEU A 50 1.62 -4.57 2.34
N TYR A 51 0.53 -4.67 1.58
CA TYR A 51 0.36 -3.93 0.33
C TYR A 51 -0.47 -2.66 0.56
N VAL A 52 0.19 -1.50 0.52
CA VAL A 52 -0.42 -0.19 0.76
C VAL A 52 -0.14 0.78 -0.39
N SER A 53 -1.17 1.08 -1.19
CA SER A 53 -1.11 2.02 -2.31
C SER A 53 -2.30 2.98 -2.30
N GLY A 54 -2.37 3.87 -3.30
CA GLY A 54 -3.51 4.76 -3.50
C GLY A 54 -4.84 4.01 -3.61
N GLY A 55 -4.83 2.80 -4.18
CA GLY A 55 -6.04 2.01 -4.44
C GLY A 55 -6.16 0.70 -3.66
N ASN A 56 -5.13 0.28 -2.91
CA ASN A 56 -5.14 -1.00 -2.21
C ASN A 56 -4.60 -0.86 -0.79
N THR A 57 -5.17 -1.62 0.15
CA THR A 57 -4.68 -1.76 1.52
C THR A 57 -5.02 -3.18 1.96
N GLN A 58 -4.04 -4.07 1.91
CA GLN A 58 -4.22 -5.51 2.10
C GLN A 58 -3.02 -6.12 2.83
N VAL A 59 -3.30 -7.08 3.71
CA VAL A 59 -2.31 -7.96 4.34
C VAL A 59 -2.41 -9.32 3.68
N ILE A 60 -1.35 -9.74 3.01
CA ILE A 60 -1.33 -10.88 2.11
C ILE A 60 -0.27 -11.88 2.58
N ALA A 61 -0.57 -13.17 2.57
CA ALA A 61 0.43 -14.21 2.78
C ALA A 61 0.31 -15.32 1.74
N TYR A 62 1.43 -15.97 1.45
CA TYR A 62 1.46 -17.07 0.51
C TYR A 62 1.04 -18.38 1.20
N SER A 63 0.08 -19.09 0.61
CA SER A 63 -0.41 -20.37 1.09
C SER A 63 -1.01 -21.20 -0.04
N GLN A 64 -0.55 -22.45 -0.18
CA GLN A 64 -1.01 -23.41 -1.19
C GLN A 64 -0.95 -22.84 -2.61
N GLN A 65 0.22 -22.35 -3.03
CA GLN A 65 0.46 -21.80 -4.37
C GLN A 65 -0.40 -20.58 -4.73
N ARG A 66 -0.96 -19.89 -3.74
CA ARG A 66 -1.77 -18.70 -3.92
C ARG A 66 -1.41 -17.65 -2.88
N TYR A 67 -1.52 -16.39 -3.27
CA TYR A 67 -1.43 -15.27 -2.35
C TYR A 67 -2.82 -14.98 -1.77
N ARG A 68 -3.00 -15.26 -0.49
CA ARG A 68 -4.29 -15.11 0.21
C ARG A 68 -4.31 -13.82 1.01
N ILE A 69 -5.46 -13.17 1.02
CA ILE A 69 -5.70 -11.94 1.79
C ILE A 69 -6.16 -12.36 3.20
N PHE A 70 -5.41 -11.95 4.21
CA PHE A 70 -5.72 -12.20 5.63
C PHE A 70 -6.45 -11.02 6.28
N GLY A 71 -6.23 -9.83 5.74
CA GLY A 71 -6.89 -8.61 6.17
C GLY A 71 -6.90 -7.57 5.05
N GLU A 72 -7.93 -6.76 4.99
CA GLU A 72 -8.02 -5.66 4.02
C GLU A 72 -8.76 -4.45 4.57
N THR A 73 -8.69 -3.34 3.84
CA THR A 73 -9.57 -2.20 4.12
C THR A 73 -11.01 -2.54 3.75
N LEU A 74 -11.95 -2.20 4.62
CA LEU A 74 -13.39 -2.39 4.41
C LEU A 74 -14.02 -1.26 3.58
N ASP A 75 -13.31 -0.15 3.39
CA ASP A 75 -13.85 1.04 2.74
C ASP A 75 -12.90 1.68 1.72
N ILE A 76 -11.96 2.51 2.16
CA ILE A 76 -11.00 3.25 1.32
C ILE A 76 -9.58 2.78 1.62
N ALA A 77 -8.72 2.78 0.61
CA ALA A 77 -7.30 2.52 0.80
C ALA A 77 -6.61 3.67 1.55
N VAL A 78 -5.55 3.35 2.29
CA VAL A 78 -4.77 4.31 3.07
C VAL A 78 -4.17 5.42 2.19
N GLY A 79 -3.73 5.09 0.98
CA GLY A 79 -3.21 6.12 0.06
C GLY A 79 -4.29 7.11 -0.37
N ASN A 80 -5.49 6.64 -0.72
CA ASN A 80 -6.63 7.52 -1.02
C ASN A 80 -7.04 8.37 0.20
N MET A 81 -7.00 7.81 1.41
CA MET A 81 -7.25 8.55 2.64
C MET A 81 -6.28 9.72 2.82
N LEU A 82 -4.97 9.45 2.68
CA LEU A 82 -3.91 10.45 2.76
C LEU A 82 -4.07 11.51 1.65
N ASP A 83 -4.31 11.10 0.41
CA ASP A 83 -4.50 12.01 -0.73
C ASP A 83 -5.70 12.95 -0.54
N ARG A 84 -6.81 12.44 0.01
CA ARG A 84 -7.98 13.26 0.32
C ARG A 84 -7.69 14.25 1.44
N PHE A 85 -7.06 13.80 2.52
CA PHE A 85 -6.72 14.67 3.63
C PHE A 85 -5.75 15.79 3.22
N ALA A 86 -4.72 15.47 2.42
CA ALA A 86 -3.79 16.47 1.87
C ALA A 86 -4.53 17.60 1.14
N ARG A 87 -5.56 17.27 0.36
CA ARG A 87 -6.38 18.28 -0.34
C ARG A 87 -7.18 19.15 0.63
N VAL A 88 -7.73 18.57 1.69
CA VAL A 88 -8.52 19.32 2.70
C VAL A 88 -7.67 20.41 3.35
N ILE A 89 -6.42 20.09 3.71
CA ILE A 89 -5.50 21.08 4.28
C ILE A 89 -4.76 21.93 3.23
N SER A 90 -5.12 21.80 1.94
CA SER A 90 -4.50 22.53 0.81
C SER A 90 -2.99 22.26 0.65
N LEU A 91 -2.54 21.04 0.97
CA LEU A 91 -1.16 20.62 0.80
C LEU A 91 -0.82 20.36 -0.67
N SER A 92 0.41 20.64 -1.08
CA SER A 92 0.87 20.41 -2.46
C SER A 92 0.76 18.92 -2.84
N ASN A 93 0.43 18.66 -4.10
CA ASN A 93 0.51 17.31 -4.68
C ASN A 93 1.92 16.97 -5.19
N ASP A 94 2.78 17.97 -5.39
CA ASP A 94 4.16 17.75 -5.85
C ASP A 94 5.11 17.68 -4.64
N PRO A 95 5.97 16.64 -4.52
CA PRO A 95 6.16 15.50 -5.43
C PRO A 95 5.12 14.39 -5.29
N SER A 96 4.54 14.21 -4.09
CA SER A 96 3.33 13.41 -3.87
C SER A 96 2.60 13.86 -2.60
N PRO A 97 1.26 13.70 -2.50
CA PRO A 97 0.53 14.07 -1.29
C PRO A 97 1.01 13.31 -0.04
N GLY A 98 1.25 12.01 -0.17
CA GLY A 98 1.75 11.16 0.92
C GLY A 98 3.12 11.63 1.46
N TYR A 99 4.06 11.95 0.57
CA TYR A 99 5.36 12.52 0.96
C TYR A 99 5.20 13.84 1.70
N ASN A 100 4.36 14.74 1.20
CA ASN A 100 4.17 16.05 1.84
C ASN A 100 3.48 15.93 3.21
N ILE A 101 2.56 14.97 3.39
CA ILE A 101 1.99 14.66 4.70
C ILE A 101 3.10 14.23 5.66
N GLU A 102 3.99 13.35 5.23
CA GLU A 102 5.13 12.89 6.04
C GLU A 102 6.06 14.03 6.45
N GLN A 103 6.46 14.89 5.51
CA GLN A 103 7.30 16.05 5.85
C GLN A 103 6.58 17.02 6.81
N THR A 104 5.26 17.15 6.68
CA THR A 104 4.46 18.01 7.55
C THR A 104 4.26 17.40 8.93
N ALA A 105 4.08 16.07 9.02
CA ALA A 105 3.98 15.31 10.25
C ALA A 105 5.23 15.45 11.14
N LYS A 106 6.43 15.54 10.54
CA LYS A 106 7.69 15.77 11.28
C LYS A 106 7.70 17.07 12.12
N ARG A 107 6.81 18.02 11.81
CA ARG A 107 6.65 19.29 12.54
C ARG A 107 5.51 19.27 13.57
N GLY A 108 4.72 18.20 13.59
CA GLY A 108 3.65 18.01 14.55
C GLY A 108 4.22 17.78 15.95
N LYS A 109 3.57 18.36 16.96
CA LYS A 109 3.97 18.24 18.37
C LYS A 109 2.91 17.56 19.21
N ARG A 110 1.68 17.48 18.69
CA ARG A 110 0.51 17.02 19.44
C ARG A 110 -0.17 15.85 18.76
N LEU A 111 -0.41 14.80 19.55
CA LEU A 111 -1.31 13.71 19.19
C LEU A 111 -2.75 14.10 19.53
N VAL A 112 -3.60 14.33 18.52
CA VAL A 112 -5.04 14.55 18.70
C VAL A 112 -5.79 13.21 18.72
N PRO A 113 -6.87 13.08 19.51
CA PRO A 113 -7.62 11.83 19.57
C PRO A 113 -8.36 11.59 18.25
N LEU A 114 -8.05 10.46 17.62
CA LEU A 114 -8.65 9.98 16.38
C LEU A 114 -9.24 8.58 16.58
N PRO A 115 -10.29 8.20 15.83
CA PRO A 115 -10.89 6.89 15.98
C PRO A 115 -9.93 5.80 15.49
N TYR A 116 -9.75 4.76 16.32
CA TYR A 116 -8.92 3.61 16.01
C TYR A 116 -9.81 2.42 15.63
N THR A 117 -9.98 2.17 14.33
CA THR A 117 -11.05 1.32 13.79
C THR A 117 -10.55 0.04 13.14
N THR A 118 -9.93 -0.82 13.94
CA THR A 118 -9.51 -2.18 13.55
C THR A 118 -10.58 -3.21 13.90
N LYS A 119 -10.92 -4.09 12.96
CA LYS A 119 -11.91 -5.17 13.12
C LYS A 119 -11.28 -6.50 12.75
N GLY A 120 -10.79 -7.25 13.74
CA GLY A 120 -10.04 -8.49 13.46
C GLY A 120 -8.74 -8.20 12.72
N MET A 121 -8.59 -8.66 11.48
CA MET A 121 -7.44 -8.32 10.63
C MET A 121 -7.76 -7.23 9.60
N ASP A 122 -8.98 -6.69 9.62
CA ASP A 122 -9.43 -5.64 8.71
C ASP A 122 -9.39 -4.25 9.36
N VAL A 123 -9.35 -3.22 8.52
CA VAL A 123 -9.39 -1.81 8.96
C VAL A 123 -10.49 -1.04 8.22
N SER A 124 -11.03 0.00 8.86
CA SER A 124 -11.91 0.98 8.22
C SER A 124 -11.31 2.37 8.41
N LEU A 125 -11.10 3.08 7.31
CA LEU A 125 -10.34 4.33 7.27
C LEU A 125 -11.21 5.57 6.99
N SER A 126 -12.47 5.38 6.55
CA SER A 126 -13.36 6.52 6.26
C SER A 126 -13.70 7.33 7.52
N GLY A 127 -13.93 6.66 8.65
CA GLY A 127 -14.20 7.33 9.92
C GLY A 127 -12.99 8.12 10.44
N LEU A 128 -11.79 7.56 10.25
CA LEU A 128 -10.54 8.23 10.56
C LEU A 128 -10.36 9.50 9.72
N LEU A 129 -10.62 9.42 8.40
CA LEU A 129 -10.59 10.58 7.51
C LEU A 129 -11.57 11.66 7.97
N THR A 130 -12.85 11.34 8.14
CA THR A 130 -13.88 12.33 8.47
C THR A 130 -13.66 12.96 9.85
N SER A 131 -13.19 12.19 10.84
CA SER A 131 -12.79 12.74 12.14
C SER A 131 -11.59 13.68 12.03
N THR A 132 -10.60 13.35 11.19
CA THR A 132 -9.44 14.24 10.96
C THR A 132 -9.86 15.52 10.23
N GLU A 133 -10.75 15.41 9.23
CA GLU A 133 -11.31 16.56 8.52
C GLU A 133 -12.13 17.47 9.46
N ALA A 134 -12.88 16.90 10.40
CA ALA A 134 -13.68 17.67 11.37
C ALA A 134 -12.81 18.59 12.24
N TYR A 135 -11.57 18.20 12.56
CA TYR A 135 -10.65 19.09 13.28
C TYR A 135 -10.30 20.36 12.51
N THR A 136 -10.37 20.34 11.16
CA THR A 136 -10.11 21.55 10.36
C THR A 136 -11.22 22.61 10.49
N LEU A 137 -12.38 22.23 11.05
CA LEU A 137 -13.52 23.10 11.35
C LEU A 137 -13.57 23.50 12.84
N ASP A 138 -12.69 22.95 13.68
CA ASP A 138 -12.63 23.28 15.11
C ASP A 138 -12.11 24.71 15.30
N LYS A 139 -12.63 25.42 16.31
CA LYS A 139 -12.20 26.78 16.67
C LYS A 139 -10.71 26.84 17.07
N ARG A 140 -10.15 25.71 17.49
CA ARG A 140 -8.73 25.55 17.87
C ARG A 140 -7.81 25.41 16.66
N PHE A 141 -8.35 25.14 15.47
CA PHE A 141 -7.55 24.96 14.28
C PHE A 141 -6.97 26.29 13.79
N ARG A 142 -5.68 26.30 13.48
CA ARG A 142 -4.98 27.45 12.90
C ARG A 142 -4.29 27.01 11.61
N LYS A 143 -4.81 27.47 10.47
CA LYS A 143 -4.30 27.08 9.14
C LYS A 143 -2.86 27.54 8.92
N ASP A 144 -2.47 28.66 9.51
CA ASP A 144 -1.14 29.26 9.35
C ASP A 144 -0.04 28.48 10.10
N GLY A 145 -0.43 27.51 10.94
CA GLY A 145 0.50 26.60 11.62
C GLY A 145 1.28 27.22 12.77
N GLU A 146 0.92 28.44 13.19
CA GLU A 146 1.52 29.10 14.34
C GLU A 146 0.98 28.54 15.65
N TYR A 147 1.90 28.07 16.50
CA TYR A 147 1.59 27.73 17.88
C TYR A 147 1.55 29.01 18.72
N SER A 148 0.51 29.21 19.52
CA SER A 148 0.51 30.20 20.59
C SER A 148 0.76 29.51 21.93
N GLU A 149 1.46 30.18 22.86
CA GLU A 149 1.80 29.60 24.17
C GLU A 149 0.58 29.48 25.10
N ASP A 150 -0.50 30.22 24.82
CA ASP A 150 -1.68 30.37 25.71
C ASP A 150 -2.97 29.69 25.19
N GLU A 151 -3.01 29.14 23.98
CA GLU A 151 -4.21 28.48 23.44
C GLU A 151 -4.00 26.99 23.11
N ASP A 152 -5.09 26.21 23.25
CA ASP A 152 -5.18 24.79 22.89
C ASP A 152 -5.18 24.61 21.34
N VAL A 153 -4.17 25.11 20.65
CA VAL A 153 -4.11 25.17 19.17
C VAL A 153 -3.89 23.79 18.56
N ILE A 154 -4.50 23.57 17.40
CA ILE A 154 -4.27 22.41 16.52
C ILE A 154 -3.78 22.91 15.16
N THR A 155 -2.63 22.43 14.73
CA THR A 155 -2.04 22.81 13.43
C THR A 155 -2.25 21.72 12.36
N PRO A 156 -2.11 22.04 11.06
CA PRO A 156 -2.05 21.01 10.02
C PRO A 156 -0.96 19.97 10.27
N ALA A 157 0.16 20.38 10.89
CA ALA A 157 1.27 19.49 11.23
C ALA A 157 0.86 18.46 12.31
N ASP A 158 0.12 18.89 13.34
CA ASP A 158 -0.41 17.99 14.38
C ASP A 158 -1.42 17.00 13.81
N LEU A 159 -2.25 17.44 12.85
CA LEU A 159 -3.20 16.53 12.19
C LEU A 159 -2.48 15.52 11.30
N CYS A 160 -1.49 15.93 10.51
CA CYS A 160 -0.66 15.01 9.72
C CYS A 160 0.05 13.99 10.61
N PHE A 161 0.65 14.45 11.72
CA PHE A 161 1.31 13.59 12.71
C PHE A 161 0.32 12.58 13.31
N SER A 162 -0.80 13.06 13.84
CA SER A 162 -1.79 12.21 14.50
C SER A 162 -2.42 11.20 13.55
N LEU A 163 -2.70 11.62 12.31
CA LEU A 163 -3.23 10.76 11.26
C LEU A 163 -2.24 9.63 10.91
N GLN A 164 -0.96 9.96 10.74
CA GLN A 164 0.08 8.97 10.46
C GLN A 164 0.25 7.98 11.60
N GLU A 165 0.42 8.45 12.84
CA GLU A 165 0.57 7.58 14.00
C GLU A 165 -0.62 6.64 14.15
N THR A 166 -1.84 7.15 14.01
CA THR A 166 -3.06 6.36 14.17
C THR A 166 -3.18 5.30 13.07
N VAL A 167 -3.07 5.70 11.79
CA VAL A 167 -3.28 4.77 10.67
C VAL A 167 -2.15 3.75 10.56
N PHE A 168 -0.90 4.15 10.80
CA PHE A 168 0.22 3.22 10.74
C PHE A 168 0.22 2.26 11.92
N ALA A 169 -0.18 2.68 13.12
CA ALA A 169 -0.42 1.75 14.22
C ALA A 169 -1.47 0.70 13.87
N MET A 170 -2.60 1.11 13.25
CA MET A 170 -3.62 0.16 12.79
C MET A 170 -3.07 -0.84 11.76
N LEU A 171 -2.25 -0.37 10.81
CA LEU A 171 -1.62 -1.22 9.80
C LEU A 171 -0.58 -2.18 10.39
N VAL A 172 0.21 -1.72 11.37
CA VAL A 172 1.16 -2.56 12.11
C VAL A 172 0.42 -3.63 12.91
N GLU A 173 -0.67 -3.28 13.59
CA GLU A 173 -1.49 -4.22 14.36
C GLU A 173 -2.06 -5.36 13.50
N ILE A 174 -2.69 -5.04 12.36
CA ILE A 174 -3.24 -6.09 11.48
C ILE A 174 -2.15 -6.94 10.86
N THR A 175 -0.98 -6.34 10.57
CA THR A 175 0.18 -7.06 10.03
C THR A 175 0.75 -8.01 11.08
N GLU A 176 0.88 -7.55 12.32
CA GLU A 176 1.31 -8.38 13.45
C GLU A 176 0.37 -9.56 13.69
N ARG A 177 -0.96 -9.32 13.66
CA ARG A 177 -1.97 -10.38 13.78
C ARG A 177 -1.80 -11.45 12.71
N ALA A 178 -1.58 -11.04 11.46
CA ALA A 178 -1.34 -11.97 10.36
C ALA A 178 0.00 -12.72 10.52
N MET A 179 1.06 -12.05 10.95
CA MET A 179 2.35 -12.69 11.26
C MET A 179 2.19 -13.79 12.31
N ALA A 180 1.47 -13.49 13.41
CA ALA A 180 1.20 -14.45 14.46
C ALA A 180 0.37 -15.65 13.96
N HIS A 181 -0.63 -15.39 13.12
CA HIS A 181 -1.51 -16.42 12.59
C HIS A 181 -0.79 -17.37 11.62
N VAL A 182 0.09 -16.86 10.77
CA VAL A 182 0.84 -17.65 9.77
C VAL A 182 2.11 -18.26 10.36
N GLY A 183 2.66 -17.67 11.43
CA GLY A 183 3.95 -18.05 12.00
C GLY A 183 5.16 -17.55 11.20
N SER A 184 4.97 -16.49 10.39
CA SER A 184 6.09 -15.88 9.65
C SER A 184 6.83 -14.85 10.51
N LYS A 185 8.14 -14.74 10.27
CA LYS A 185 9.05 -13.76 10.90
C LYS A 185 9.46 -12.65 9.95
N GLU A 186 8.98 -12.67 8.71
CA GLU A 186 9.35 -11.71 7.68
C GLU A 186 8.14 -10.86 7.34
N VAL A 187 8.32 -9.55 7.25
CA VAL A 187 7.32 -8.62 6.71
C VAL A 187 7.90 -8.00 5.45
N LEU A 188 7.12 -7.92 4.38
CA LEU A 188 7.45 -7.21 3.17
C LEU A 188 6.45 -6.07 2.97
N ILE A 189 6.93 -4.82 2.91
CA ILE A 189 6.09 -3.65 2.65
C ILE A 189 6.21 -3.31 1.16
N VAL A 190 5.06 -3.19 0.47
CA VAL A 190 4.99 -2.83 -0.95
C VAL A 190 3.88 -1.80 -1.21
N GLY A 191 3.96 -1.14 -2.36
CA GLY A 191 3.04 -0.07 -2.76
C GLY A 191 3.55 1.31 -2.35
N GLY A 192 3.05 2.37 -3.01
CA GLY A 192 3.61 3.72 -2.86
C GLY A 192 3.54 4.30 -1.44
N VAL A 193 2.57 3.89 -0.61
CA VAL A 193 2.53 4.32 0.81
C VAL A 193 3.58 3.58 1.64
N GLY A 194 4.04 2.43 1.16
CA GLY A 194 5.13 1.67 1.75
C GLY A 194 6.47 2.39 1.75
N CYS A 195 6.64 3.43 0.93
CA CYS A 195 7.83 4.29 0.93
C CYS A 195 7.95 5.18 2.18
N ASN A 196 6.88 5.32 2.97
CA ASN A 196 6.86 6.20 4.12
C ASN A 196 7.80 5.69 5.22
N GLU A 197 8.77 6.52 5.63
CA GLU A 197 9.81 6.14 6.59
C GLU A 197 9.22 5.82 7.96
N ARG A 198 8.18 6.57 8.37
CA ARG A 198 7.53 6.37 9.66
C ARG A 198 6.80 5.02 9.74
N LEU A 199 6.09 4.63 8.68
CA LEU A 199 5.48 3.30 8.57
C LEU A 199 6.54 2.19 8.62
N GLN A 200 7.65 2.35 7.89
CA GLN A 200 8.75 1.38 7.90
C GLN A 200 9.41 1.27 9.29
N GLU A 201 9.59 2.39 9.98
CA GLU A 201 10.14 2.44 11.33
C GLU A 201 9.23 1.70 12.32
N MET A 202 7.93 2.01 12.35
CA MET A 202 6.97 1.36 13.25
C MET A 202 6.87 -0.14 12.99
N MET A 203 6.85 -0.55 11.72
CA MET A 203 6.88 -1.95 11.34
C MET A 203 8.19 -2.63 11.77
N GLY A 204 9.32 -1.93 11.64
CA GLY A 204 10.65 -2.39 12.02
C GLY A 204 10.76 -2.69 13.52
N ILE A 205 10.20 -1.81 14.36
CA ILE A 205 10.10 -2.00 15.81
C ILE A 205 9.29 -3.26 16.11
N MET A 206 8.07 -3.37 15.57
CA MET A 206 7.20 -4.52 15.80
C MET A 206 7.84 -5.84 15.35
N ALA A 207 8.43 -5.89 14.15
CA ALA A 207 9.08 -7.09 13.66
C ALA A 207 10.27 -7.50 14.53
N LYS A 208 11.09 -6.53 14.97
CA LYS A 208 12.25 -6.77 15.85
C LYS A 208 11.83 -7.34 17.20
N GLU A 209 10.78 -6.81 17.81
CA GLU A 209 10.24 -7.32 19.08
C GLU A 209 9.75 -8.78 18.98
N ARG A 210 9.37 -9.22 17.77
CA ARG A 210 8.99 -10.61 17.47
C ARG A 210 10.14 -11.48 17.00
N GLY A 211 11.37 -10.97 16.99
CA GLY A 211 12.55 -11.68 16.46
C GLY A 211 12.48 -11.92 14.94
N GLY A 212 11.85 -11.00 14.22
CA GLY A 212 11.69 -11.00 12.77
C GLY A 212 12.37 -9.82 12.08
N SER A 213 12.14 -9.70 10.78
CA SER A 213 12.76 -8.70 9.91
C SER A 213 11.71 -8.02 9.02
N VAL A 214 11.91 -6.73 8.77
CA VAL A 214 11.17 -5.97 7.76
C VAL A 214 12.01 -5.84 6.51
N PHE A 215 11.38 -6.13 5.39
CA PHE A 215 11.86 -5.87 4.06
C PHE A 215 11.00 -4.76 3.48
N ALA A 216 11.61 -3.63 3.20
CA ALA A 216 10.96 -2.54 2.48
C ALA A 216 11.80 -2.22 1.25
N THR A 217 11.16 -1.66 0.24
CA THR A 217 11.82 -1.29 -1.02
C THR A 217 11.88 0.22 -1.12
N ASP A 218 12.91 0.73 -1.79
CA ASP A 218 12.96 2.17 -2.10
C ASP A 218 11.93 2.53 -3.19
N GLU A 219 11.76 3.83 -3.41
CA GLU A 219 10.79 4.37 -4.36
C GLU A 219 10.89 3.77 -5.78
N ARG A 220 12.07 3.28 -6.21
CA ARG A 220 12.27 2.75 -7.56
C ARG A 220 11.48 1.48 -7.82
N PHE A 221 11.18 0.72 -6.76
CA PHE A 221 10.52 -0.58 -6.85
C PHE A 221 9.21 -0.66 -6.05
N CYS A 222 9.02 0.24 -5.07
CA CYS A 222 7.82 0.25 -4.24
C CYS A 222 6.61 0.89 -4.95
N ILE A 223 6.85 1.83 -5.87
CA ILE A 223 5.80 2.45 -6.70
C ILE A 223 5.52 1.62 -7.95
N ASP A 224 4.41 1.92 -8.63
CA ASP A 224 4.04 1.27 -9.88
C ASP A 224 5.10 1.46 -10.95
N ASN A 225 5.66 0.35 -11.45
CA ASN A 225 6.70 0.34 -12.46
C ASN A 225 6.49 -0.81 -13.47
N GLY A 226 7.05 -0.67 -14.67
CA GLY A 226 6.92 -1.72 -15.70
C GLY A 226 7.73 -2.99 -15.38
N ILE A 227 8.80 -2.87 -14.59
CA ILE A 227 9.71 -3.99 -14.31
C ILE A 227 9.06 -5.03 -13.39
N MET A 228 8.18 -4.63 -12.47
CA MET A 228 7.44 -5.57 -11.61
C MET A 228 6.49 -6.46 -12.43
N ILE A 229 5.89 -5.90 -13.48
CA ILE A 229 5.02 -6.63 -14.41
C ILE A 229 5.85 -7.56 -15.27
N ALA A 230 6.99 -7.09 -15.79
CA ALA A 230 7.92 -7.91 -16.55
C ALA A 230 8.45 -9.10 -15.72
N GLN A 231 8.81 -8.88 -14.45
CA GLN A 231 9.32 -9.92 -13.56
C GLN A 231 8.27 -11.00 -13.28
N ALA A 232 7.06 -10.61 -12.87
CA ALA A 232 5.99 -11.57 -12.63
C ALA A 232 5.55 -12.29 -13.92
N GLY A 233 5.54 -11.59 -15.06
CA GLY A 233 5.29 -12.19 -16.37
C GLY A 233 6.36 -13.21 -16.76
N LEU A 234 7.64 -12.89 -16.53
CA LEU A 234 8.77 -13.79 -16.79
C LEU A 234 8.72 -15.04 -15.91
N LEU A 235 8.38 -14.90 -14.63
CA LEU A 235 8.20 -16.03 -13.70
C LEU A 235 7.08 -16.96 -14.18
N SER A 236 5.94 -16.40 -14.58
CA SER A 236 4.82 -17.16 -15.13
C SER A 236 5.18 -17.85 -16.45
N TYR A 237 5.82 -17.13 -17.37
CA TYR A 237 6.25 -17.65 -18.67
C TYR A 237 7.24 -18.81 -18.55
N ARG A 238 8.18 -18.74 -17.60
CA ARG A 238 9.15 -19.83 -17.34
C ARG A 238 8.47 -21.13 -16.87
N MET A 239 7.27 -21.03 -16.31
CA MET A 239 6.44 -22.19 -15.95
C MET A 239 5.56 -22.69 -17.13
N GLY A 240 5.78 -22.16 -18.34
CA GLY A 240 5.03 -22.52 -19.55
C GLY A 240 3.68 -21.81 -19.69
N HIS A 241 3.43 -20.73 -18.93
CA HIS A 241 2.19 -19.98 -19.05
C HIS A 241 2.27 -18.93 -20.16
N GLU A 242 1.30 -18.97 -21.07
CA GLU A 242 1.07 -17.96 -22.10
C GLU A 242 -0.41 -17.60 -22.12
N THR A 243 -0.72 -16.34 -22.45
CA THR A 243 -2.10 -15.85 -22.56
C THR A 243 -2.45 -15.63 -24.04
N PRO A 244 -3.33 -16.45 -24.63
CA PRO A 244 -3.84 -16.22 -25.97
C PRO A 244 -4.46 -14.84 -26.12
N LEU A 245 -4.33 -14.21 -27.30
CA LEU A 245 -4.78 -12.84 -27.52
C LEU A 245 -6.26 -12.65 -27.17
N GLU A 246 -7.11 -13.64 -27.46
CA GLU A 246 -8.55 -13.62 -27.17
C GLU A 246 -8.84 -13.63 -25.66
N LYS A 247 -7.90 -14.13 -24.85
CA LYS A 247 -8.01 -14.26 -23.40
C LYS A 247 -7.31 -13.15 -22.62
N THR A 248 -6.73 -12.16 -23.31
CA THR A 248 -6.03 -11.03 -22.67
C THR A 248 -6.99 -9.93 -22.21
N SER A 249 -8.17 -10.29 -21.71
CA SER A 249 -9.16 -9.32 -21.24
C SER A 249 -8.69 -8.61 -19.96
N CYS A 250 -9.18 -7.40 -19.73
CA CYS A 250 -8.90 -6.63 -18.52
C CYS A 250 -10.01 -6.80 -17.51
N THR A 251 -9.65 -6.96 -16.24
CA THR A 251 -10.58 -6.94 -15.11
C THR A 251 -10.15 -5.91 -14.07
N GLN A 252 -11.07 -5.04 -13.69
CA GLN A 252 -10.86 -4.04 -12.65
C GLN A 252 -10.70 -4.68 -11.26
N ARG A 253 -11.26 -5.88 -11.07
CA ARG A 253 -11.36 -6.58 -9.77
C ARG A 253 -10.59 -7.90 -9.74
N PHE A 254 -9.46 -7.99 -10.46
CA PHE A 254 -8.63 -9.20 -10.44
C PHE A 254 -8.10 -9.46 -9.03
N ARG A 255 -8.61 -10.49 -8.34
CA ARG A 255 -8.18 -10.79 -6.97
C ARG A 255 -6.81 -11.44 -6.96
N THR A 256 -6.05 -11.20 -5.90
CA THR A 256 -4.69 -11.75 -5.72
C THR A 256 -4.72 -13.27 -5.49
N ASP A 257 -5.78 -13.79 -4.85
CA ASP A 257 -5.96 -15.22 -4.54
C ASP A 257 -6.41 -16.08 -5.72
N GLU A 258 -6.94 -15.46 -6.78
CA GLU A 258 -7.29 -16.13 -8.04
C GLU A 258 -6.05 -16.59 -8.82
N VAL A 259 -4.89 -15.99 -8.57
CA VAL A 259 -3.64 -16.26 -9.30
C VAL A 259 -2.95 -17.52 -8.76
N LEU A 260 -2.70 -18.48 -9.65
CA LEU A 260 -1.85 -19.63 -9.36
C LEU A 260 -0.38 -19.22 -9.50
N VAL A 261 0.38 -19.36 -8.42
CA VAL A 261 1.80 -19.00 -8.33
C VAL A 261 2.64 -20.27 -8.52
N ALA A 262 2.75 -20.71 -9.78
CA ALA A 262 3.37 -21.99 -10.13
C ALA A 262 4.90 -22.04 -9.90
N TRP A 263 5.56 -20.87 -9.87
CA TRP A 263 7.01 -20.75 -9.71
C TRP A 263 7.48 -20.81 -8.25
N ARG A 264 6.55 -20.88 -7.29
CA ARG A 264 6.84 -21.13 -5.87
C ARG A 264 6.34 -22.55 -5.56
N ALA A 265 7.27 -23.47 -5.40
CA ALA A 265 7.02 -24.87 -5.01
C ALA A 265 7.87 -25.20 -3.79
#